data_AF-A0A2G9HDA7-F1
#
_entry.id   AF-A0A2G9HDA7-F1
#
_cell.length_a   1.000
_cell.length_b   1.000
_cell.length_c   1.000
_cell.angle_alpha   90.00
_cell.angle_beta   90.00
_cell.angle_gamma   90.00
#
_symmetry.space_group_name_H-M   'P 1'
#
loop_
_entity.id
_entity.type
_entity.pdbx_description
1 polymer ?
#
loop_
_entity_poly.entity_id
_entity_poly.type
_entity_poly.pdbx_seq_one_letter_code
_entity_poly.pdbx_strand_id
1 'polypeptide(L)'
;MKRYIAEVRHLKVMMTLLKDSSKNIQISAFHIFKVFVANPNKPRDIKVILAKNHEKLLALLHSLSPGKGAEDDQFDEEKELIIKEIERVSRLPNLES
;
A
#
# COMPACT_ATOMS: atom_id res chain seq x y z
N MET A 1 4.42 16.16 7.04
CA MET A 1 4.01 15.03 6.19
C MET A 1 5.19 14.20 5.63
N LYS A 2 6.19 14.79 4.95
CA LYS A 2 7.31 14.01 4.33
C LYS A 2 8.09 13.08 5.27
N ARG A 3 8.19 13.40 6.57
CA ARG A 3 8.83 12.52 7.56
C ARG A 3 8.03 11.24 7.81
N TYR A 4 6.71 11.37 8.01
CA TYR A 4 5.82 10.25 8.32
C TYR A 4 5.87 9.14 7.26
N ILE A 5 5.75 9.52 5.99
CA ILE A 5 5.72 8.58 4.84
C ILE A 5 7.10 8.00 4.48
N ALA A 6 8.15 8.42 5.18
CA ALA A 6 9.50 7.89 5.04
C ALA A 6 9.86 6.89 6.16
N GLU A 7 9.04 6.77 7.20
CA GLU A 7 9.34 5.96 8.37
C GLU A 7 8.71 4.56 8.28
N VAL A 8 9.56 3.54 8.38
CA VAL A 8 9.18 2.12 8.35
C VAL A 8 8.12 1.77 9.41
N ARG A 9 8.21 2.38 10.60
CA ARG A 9 7.26 2.13 11.68
C ARG A 9 5.83 2.47 11.25
N HIS A 10 5.64 3.63 10.63
CA HIS A 10 4.31 4.08 10.20
C HIS A 10 3.75 3.22 9.07
N LEU A 11 4.60 2.83 8.11
CA LEU A 11 4.20 1.86 7.08
C LEU A 11 3.68 0.56 7.69
N LYS A 12 4.40 0.00 8.67
CA LYS A 12 3.99 -1.24 9.34
C LYS A 12 2.65 -1.11 10.05
N VAL A 13 2.37 0.03 10.67
CA VAL A 13 1.04 0.29 11.28
C VAL A 13 -0.04 0.22 10.21
N MET A 14 0.14 0.91 9.08
CA MET A 14 -0.87 0.90 8.00
C MET A 14 -1.05 -0.50 7.42
N MET A 15 0.04 -1.25 7.20
CA MET A 15 -0.03 -2.66 6.75
C MET A 15 -0.75 -3.57 7.75
N THR A 16 -0.65 -3.30 9.04
CA THR A 16 -1.42 -4.03 10.06
C THR A 16 -2.90 -3.67 10.00
N LEU A 17 -3.24 -2.38 9.89
CA LEU A 17 -4.63 -1.92 9.83
C LEU A 17 -5.36 -2.34 8.55
N LEU A 18 -4.64 -2.60 7.45
CA LEU A 18 -5.20 -3.23 6.25
C LEU A 18 -5.80 -4.62 6.51
N LYS A 19 -5.41 -5.27 7.62
CA LYS A 19 -5.91 -6.59 8.04
C LYS A 19 -6.95 -6.51 9.16
N ASP A 20 -7.39 -5.31 9.52
CA ASP A 20 -8.37 -5.12 10.59
C ASP A 20 -9.73 -5.75 10.24
N SER A 21 -10.52 -6.14 11.23
CA SER A 21 -11.87 -6.69 11.00
C SER A 21 -12.87 -5.65 10.49
N SER A 22 -12.66 -4.36 10.80
CA SER A 22 -13.53 -3.27 10.40
C SER A 22 -13.22 -2.78 9.00
N LYS A 23 -14.22 -2.82 8.11
CA LYS A 23 -14.06 -2.36 6.73
C LYS A 23 -13.65 -0.89 6.65
N ASN A 24 -14.23 -0.04 7.49
CA ASN A 24 -13.92 1.39 7.53
C ASN A 24 -12.45 1.63 7.93
N ILE A 25 -11.91 0.82 8.83
CA ILE A 25 -10.50 0.89 9.22
C ILE A 25 -9.61 0.47 8.06
N GLN A 26 -9.95 -0.62 7.35
CA GLN A 26 -9.21 -1.06 6.17
C GLN A 26 -9.14 0.02 5.09
N ILE A 27 -10.27 0.65 4.76
CA ILE A 27 -10.35 1.72 3.74
C ILE A 27 -9.56 2.96 4.18
N SER A 28 -9.71 3.39 5.42
CA SER A 28 -8.93 4.51 5.97
C SER A 28 -7.42 4.22 5.94
N ALA A 29 -7.03 2.99 6.30
CA ALA A 29 -5.64 2.54 6.24
C ALA A 29 -5.12 2.51 4.80
N PHE A 30 -5.94 2.09 3.83
CA PHE A 30 -5.59 2.12 2.42
C PHE A 30 -5.31 3.55 1.92
N HIS A 31 -6.15 4.53 2.28
CA HIS A 31 -5.93 5.92 1.88
C HIS A 31 -4.62 6.52 2.40
N ILE A 32 -4.13 6.04 3.55
CA ILE A 32 -2.82 6.46 4.06
C ILE A 32 -1.70 5.62 3.43
N PHE A 33 -1.90 4.29 3.31
CA PHE A 33 -0.96 3.36 2.70
C PHE A 33 -0.62 3.73 1.26
N LYS A 34 -1.61 4.14 0.45
CA LYS A 34 -1.40 4.57 -0.94
C LYS A 34 -0.38 5.71 -1.03
N VAL A 35 -0.31 6.59 -0.04
CA VAL A 35 0.65 7.72 -0.01
C VAL A 35 2.09 7.23 0.20
N PHE A 36 2.28 6.16 0.99
CA PHE A 36 3.61 5.52 1.11
C PHE A 36 4.06 4.94 -0.23
N VAL A 37 3.15 4.23 -0.92
CA VAL A 37 3.45 3.57 -2.19
C VAL A 37 3.61 4.58 -3.33
N ALA A 38 2.81 5.64 -3.37
CA ALA A 38 2.89 6.69 -4.38
C ALA A 38 4.04 7.69 -4.16
N ASN A 39 4.77 7.61 -3.03
CA ASN A 39 5.89 8.51 -2.76
C ASN A 39 6.99 8.38 -3.86
N PRO A 40 7.27 9.43 -4.65
CA PRO A 40 8.32 9.37 -5.68
C PRO A 40 9.72 9.25 -5.07
N ASN A 41 9.92 9.81 -3.87
CA ASN A 41 11.18 9.77 -3.12
C ASN A 41 11.14 8.70 -2.01
N LYS A 42 10.51 7.57 -2.30
CA LYS A 42 10.35 6.45 -1.36
C LYS A 42 11.72 5.93 -0.88
N PRO A 43 11.97 5.87 0.44
CA PRO A 43 13.22 5.34 0.98
C PRO A 43 13.47 3.87 0.60
N ARG A 44 14.74 3.46 0.60
CA ARG A 44 15.14 2.08 0.27
C ARG A 44 14.43 1.07 1.17
N ASP A 45 14.39 1.29 2.47
CA ASP A 45 13.79 0.34 3.42
C ASP A 45 12.30 0.13 3.17
N ILE A 46 11.58 1.18 2.75
CA ILE A 46 10.18 1.09 2.36
C ILE A 46 10.03 0.24 1.09
N LYS A 47 10.88 0.46 0.07
CA LYS A 47 10.90 -0.38 -1.15
C LYS A 47 11.16 -1.85 -0.82
N VAL A 48 12.15 -2.13 0.04
CA VAL A 48 12.49 -3.48 0.48
C VAL A 48 11.31 -4.15 1.16
N ILE A 49 10.61 -3.45 2.06
CA ILE A 49 9.43 -4.01 2.75
C ILE A 49 8.31 -4.32 1.76
N LEU A 50 8.01 -3.40 0.84
CA LEU A 50 6.98 -3.61 -0.18
C LEU A 50 7.33 -4.81 -1.08
N ALA A 51 8.57 -4.90 -1.55
CA ALA A 51 9.03 -6.02 -2.37
C ALA A 51 8.97 -7.36 -1.63
N LYS A 52 9.48 -7.43 -0.39
CA LYS A 52 9.47 -8.66 0.41
C LYS A 52 8.07 -9.15 0.78
N ASN A 53 7.08 -8.26 0.82
CA ASN A 53 5.71 -8.60 1.20
C ASN A 53 4.72 -8.54 0.02
N HIS A 54 5.21 -8.40 -1.22
CA HIS A 54 4.38 -8.05 -2.37
C HIS A 54 3.23 -9.04 -2.58
N GLU A 55 3.46 -10.35 -2.57
CA GLU A 55 2.40 -11.36 -2.77
C GLU A 55 1.23 -11.19 -1.78
N LYS A 56 1.54 -11.04 -0.49
CA LYS A 56 0.53 -10.86 0.56
C LYS A 56 -0.18 -9.51 0.46
N LEU A 57 0.55 -8.46 0.08
CA LEU A 57 -0.03 -7.14 -0.13
C LEU A 57 -0.98 -7.14 -1.32
N LEU A 58 -0.61 -7.75 -2.45
CA LEU A 58 -1.48 -7.86 -3.62
C LEU A 58 -2.74 -8.65 -3.30
N ALA A 59 -2.62 -9.79 -2.61
CA ALA A 59 -3.78 -10.57 -2.16
C ALA A 59 -4.74 -9.75 -1.28
N LEU A 60 -4.20 -8.98 -0.32
CA LEU A 60 -4.99 -8.08 0.52
C LEU A 60 -5.70 -7.00 -0.30
N LEU A 61 -4.98 -6.35 -1.22
CA LEU A 61 -5.54 -5.28 -2.06
C LEU A 61 -6.62 -5.81 -3.01
N HIS A 62 -6.46 -6.98 -3.62
CA HIS A 62 -7.51 -7.57 -4.45
C HIS A 62 -8.77 -7.93 -3.65
N SER A 63 -8.62 -8.32 -2.38
CA SER A 63 -9.76 -8.59 -1.48
C SER A 63 -10.42 -7.31 -0.91
N LEU A 64 -9.79 -6.15 -1.11
CA LEU A 64 -10.28 -4.88 -0.62
C LEU A 64 -11.32 -4.31 -1.59
N SER A 65 -12.44 -3.85 -1.02
CA SER A 65 -13.62 -3.38 -1.76
C SER A 65 -14.20 -2.17 -1.02
N PRO A 66 -14.49 -1.06 -1.68
CA PRO A 66 -14.93 0.18 -1.03
C PRO A 66 -16.35 0.10 -0.44
N GLY A 67 -17.19 -0.83 -0.90
CA GLY A 67 -18.59 -0.94 -0.50
C GLY A 67 -19.50 -0.98 -1.72
N LYS A 68 -20.62 -0.25 -1.67
CA LYS A 68 -21.51 0.00 -2.83
C LYS A 68 -21.72 1.51 -2.96
N GLY A 69 -21.35 2.12 -4.10
CA GLY A 69 -21.58 3.54 -4.40
C GLY A 69 -20.71 4.10 -5.54
N ALA A 70 -20.93 5.36 -5.94
CA ALA A 70 -20.16 6.01 -7.01
C ALA A 70 -18.70 6.36 -6.62
N GLU A 71 -18.37 6.36 -5.32
CA GLU A 71 -16.99 6.49 -4.82
C GLU A 71 -16.16 5.22 -5.10
N ASP A 72 -16.80 4.14 -5.56
CA ASP A 72 -16.16 2.84 -5.81
C ASP A 72 -15.21 2.90 -7.02
N ASP A 73 -15.58 3.63 -8.09
CA ASP A 73 -14.79 3.69 -9.32
C ASP A 73 -13.42 4.36 -9.09
N GLN A 74 -13.41 5.50 -8.39
CA GLN A 74 -12.16 6.19 -8.05
C GLN A 74 -11.28 5.33 -7.13
N PHE A 75 -11.89 4.67 -6.14
CA PHE A 75 -11.16 3.80 -5.24
C PHE A 75 -10.50 2.63 -5.98
N ASP A 76 -11.23 1.98 -6.90
CA ASP A 76 -10.72 0.87 -7.67
C ASP A 76 -9.59 1.30 -8.63
N GLU A 77 -9.71 2.47 -9.28
CA GLU A 77 -8.61 3.04 -10.07
C GLU A 77 -7.34 3.27 -9.23
N GLU A 78 -7.49 3.90 -8.06
CA GLU A 78 -6.37 4.13 -7.15
C GLU A 78 -5.74 2.82 -6.69
N LYS A 79 -6.56 1.82 -6.36
CA LYS A 79 -6.12 0.50 -5.94
C LYS A 79 -5.31 -0.20 -7.02
N GLU A 80 -5.78 -0.16 -8.26
CA GLU A 80 -5.06 -0.74 -9.41
C GLU A 80 -3.70 -0.05 -9.64
N LEU A 81 -3.62 1.27 -9.47
CA LEU A 81 -2.35 1.99 -9.55
C LEU A 81 -1.37 1.55 -8.45
N ILE A 82 -1.87 1.36 -7.23
CA ILE A 82 -1.05 0.88 -6.11
C ILE A 82 -0.56 -0.55 -6.33
N ILE A 83 -1.41 -1.44 -6.84
CA ILE A 83 -1.04 -2.82 -7.21
C ILE A 83 0.11 -2.81 -8.22
N LYS A 84 -0.05 -2.08 -9.33
CA LYS A 84 0.98 -1.96 -10.38
C LYS A 84 2.31 -1.43 -9.85
N GLU A 85 2.28 -0.43 -8.96
CA GLU A 85 3.50 0.11 -8.37
C GLU A 85 4.19 -0.90 -7.43
N ILE A 86 3.44 -1.69 -6.67
CA ILE A 86 4.01 -2.76 -5.81
C ILE A 86 4.67 -3.85 -6.66
N GLU A 87 4.02 -4.29 -7.74
CA GLU A 87 4.60 -5.25 -8.69
C GLU A 87 5.86 -4.71 -9.37
N ARG A 88 5.87 -3.43 -9.73
CA ARG A 88 7.06 -2.79 -10.30
C ARG A 88 8.21 -2.76 -9.28
N VAL A 89 7.92 -2.41 -8.02
CA VAL A 89 8.91 -2.36 -6.94
C VAL A 89 9.46 -3.75 -6.63
N SER A 90 8.65 -4.81 -6.66
CA SER A 90 9.10 -6.17 -6.37
C SER A 90 10.10 -6.72 -7.40
N ARG A 91 10.07 -6.21 -8.64
CA ARG A 91 10.97 -6.61 -9.73
C ARG A 91 12.26 -5.79 -9.80
N LEU A 92 12.49 -4.85 -8.89
CA LEU A 92 13.70 -4.01 -8.91
C LEU A 92 14.94 -4.85 -8.54
N PRO A 93 15.96 -4.93 -9.41
CA PRO A 93 17.08 -5.87 -9.25
C PRO A 93 18.05 -5.56 -8.09
N ASN A 94 17.89 -4.42 -7.40
CA ASN A 94 18.90 -3.88 -6.46
C ASN A 94 18.36 -3.68 -5.02
N LEU A 95 17.36 -4.48 -4.60
CA LEU A 95 16.81 -4.41 -3.25
C LEU A 95 17.48 -5.39 -2.26
N GLU A 96 18.36 -6.26 -2.74
CA GLU A 96 19.16 -7.17 -1.93
C GLU A 96 20.57 -6.60 -1.77
N SER A 97 20.81 -5.90 -0.66
CA SER A 97 22.15 -5.51 -0.18
C SER A 97 22.07 -5.24 1.31
#